data_AF-A0A453PUE7-F1
#
_entry.id   AF-A0A453PUE7-F1
#
_cell.length_a   1.000
_cell.length_b   1.000
_cell.length_c   1.000
_cell.angle_alpha   90.00
_cell.angle_beta   90.00
_cell.angle_gamma   90.00
#
_symmetry.space_group_name_H-M   'P 1'
#
loop_
_entity.id
_entity.type
_entity.pdbx_description
1 polymer ?
#
loop_
_entity_poly.entity_id
_entity_poly.type
_entity_poly.pdbx_seq_one_letter_code
_entity_poly.pdbx_strand_id
1 'polypeptide(L)'
;MNNVPHTTFLLTHACFLFYHMASNMTLRRLRHSTAHLPQSIRWLFEAAWILALSYFIAYLETLAIANFPYYEFVDRDIMYKVGSLFYAIYFLVSFPMFSRIDEKAEKWALSRVAVDALGAAMLVTIILDLWRIFLGPIVPIPESRR
;
A
#
# COMPACT_ATOMS: atom_id res chain seq x y z
N MET A 1 2.16 -22.67 -9.09
CA MET A 1 2.84 -21.56 -8.40
C MET A 1 4.33 -21.79 -8.56
N ASN A 2 5.10 -20.78 -8.97
CA ASN A 2 6.51 -20.90 -9.42
C ASN A 2 7.48 -21.31 -8.29
N ASN A 3 7.36 -22.53 -7.75
CA ASN A 3 8.18 -23.09 -6.67
C ASN A 3 8.14 -22.32 -5.32
N VAL A 4 7.21 -21.38 -5.16
CA VAL A 4 7.03 -20.63 -3.91
C VAL A 4 6.18 -21.44 -2.92
N PRO A 5 6.60 -21.60 -1.66
CA PRO A 5 5.82 -22.33 -0.65
C PRO A 5 4.42 -21.74 -0.43
N HIS A 6 3.38 -22.57 -0.30
CA HIS A 6 2.01 -22.09 -0.07
C HIS A 6 1.84 -21.28 1.22
N THR A 7 2.70 -21.52 2.21
CA THR A 7 2.73 -20.77 3.47
C THR A 7 2.98 -19.28 3.28
N THR A 8 3.69 -18.87 2.21
CA THR A 8 3.93 -17.45 1.93
C THR A 8 2.63 -16.72 1.63
N PHE A 9 1.67 -17.33 0.92
CA PHE A 9 0.38 -16.73 0.62
C PHE A 9 -0.41 -16.41 1.89
N LEU A 10 -0.44 -17.33 2.85
CA LEU A 10 -1.11 -17.13 4.13
C LEU A 10 -0.37 -16.09 4.99
N LEU A 11 0.97 -16.14 4.98
CA LEU A 11 1.80 -15.17 5.69
C LEU A 11 1.59 -13.76 5.17
N THR A 12 1.45 -13.59 3.85
CA THR A 12 1.14 -12.31 3.23
C THR A 12 -0.11 -11.67 3.85
N HIS A 13 -1.18 -12.45 4.07
CA HIS A 13 -2.39 -11.92 4.71
C HIS A 13 -2.11 -11.38 6.11
N ALA A 14 -1.36 -12.13 6.93
CA ALA A 14 -0.99 -11.70 8.28
C ALA A 14 -0.14 -10.42 8.26
N CYS A 15 0.87 -10.34 7.37
CA CYS A 15 1.71 -9.15 7.20
C CYS A 15 0.89 -7.93 6.79
N PHE A 16 0.03 -8.05 5.77
CA PHE A 16 -0.81 -6.93 5.33
C PHE A 16 -1.77 -6.49 6.43
N LEU A 17 -2.44 -7.40 7.15
CA LEU A 17 -3.31 -7.03 8.26
C LEU A 17 -2.54 -6.29 9.37
N PHE A 18 -1.31 -6.71 9.67
CA PHE A 18 -0.44 -6.04 10.63
C PHE A 18 -0.14 -4.59 10.21
N TYR A 19 0.17 -4.35 8.93
CA TYR A 19 0.43 -3.00 8.41
C TYR A 19 -0.78 -2.09 8.52
N HIS A 20 -1.98 -2.61 8.21
CA HIS A 20 -3.21 -1.84 8.32
C HIS A 20 -3.59 -1.55 9.78
N MET A 21 -3.42 -2.52 10.69
CA MET A 21 -3.63 -2.31 12.12
C MET A 21 -2.67 -1.23 12.66
N ALA A 22 -1.37 -1.33 12.36
CA ALA A 22 -0.37 -0.34 12.77
C ALA A 22 -0.70 1.06 12.19
N SER A 23 -1.12 1.11 10.93
CA SER A 23 -1.57 2.34 10.28
C SER A 23 -2.77 2.96 11.00
N ASN A 24 -3.81 2.19 11.31
CA ASN A 24 -4.97 2.67 12.07
C ASN A 24 -4.58 3.21 13.45
N MET A 25 -3.74 2.50 14.19
CA MET A 25 -3.28 2.95 15.52
C MET A 25 -2.55 4.30 15.44
N THR A 26 -1.65 4.45 14.46
CA THR A 26 -0.90 5.71 14.29
C THR A 26 -1.79 6.85 13.80
N LEU A 27 -2.72 6.58 12.86
CA LEU A 27 -3.70 7.57 12.38
C LEU A 27 -4.65 8.02 13.48
N ARG A 28 -5.13 7.10 14.32
CA ARG A 28 -5.97 7.43 15.48
C ARG A 28 -5.22 8.35 16.45
N ARG A 29 -3.95 8.03 16.74
CA ARG A 29 -3.11 8.87 17.59
C ARG A 29 -2.87 10.24 16.97
N LEU A 30 -2.58 10.31 15.68
CA LEU A 30 -2.37 11.56 14.94
C LEU A 30 -3.63 12.45 14.96
N ARG A 31 -4.80 11.87 14.68
CA ARG A 31 -6.10 12.56 14.73
C ARG A 31 -6.40 13.14 16.11
N HIS A 32 -6.11 12.37 17.16
CA HIS A 32 -6.25 12.85 18.53
C HIS A 32 -5.27 14.00 18.83
N SER A 33 -4.00 13.88 18.46
CA SER A 33 -2.98 14.90 18.69
C SER A 33 -3.24 16.20 17.90
N THR A 34 -3.82 16.10 16.71
CA THR A 34 -4.11 17.25 15.82
C THR A 34 -5.54 17.77 15.97
N ALA A 35 -6.35 17.24 16.90
CA ALA A 35 -7.76 17.58 17.03
C ALA A 35 -8.03 19.07 17.31
N HIS A 36 -7.08 19.76 17.93
CA HIS A 36 -7.14 21.18 18.25
C HIS A 36 -6.84 22.10 17.04
N LEU A 37 -6.31 21.55 15.94
CA LEU A 37 -5.92 22.31 14.77
C LEU A 37 -7.09 22.52 13.79
N PRO A 38 -7.04 23.57 12.94
CA PRO A 38 -7.99 23.77 11.85
C PRO A 38 -8.08 22.57 10.91
N GLN A 39 -9.26 22.36 10.33
CA GLN A 39 -9.54 21.21 9.48
C GLN A 39 -8.52 21.03 8.34
N SER A 40 -8.17 22.09 7.60
CA SER A 40 -7.21 22.01 6.49
C SER A 40 -5.84 21.49 6.93
N ILE A 41 -5.40 21.89 8.12
CA ILE A 41 -4.11 21.47 8.68
C ILE A 41 -4.17 20.00 9.10
N ARG A 42 -5.30 19.56 9.67
CA ARG A 42 -5.52 18.14 10.00
C ARG A 42 -5.47 17.25 8.76
N TRP A 43 -6.14 17.65 7.67
CA TRP A 43 -6.08 16.93 6.40
C TRP A 43 -4.67 16.85 5.84
N LEU A 44 -3.89 17.94 5.94
CA LEU A 44 -2.49 17.95 5.51
C LEU A 44 -1.65 16.96 6.33
N PHE A 45 -1.78 16.96 7.65
CA PHE A 45 -1.05 16.01 8.50
C PHE A 45 -1.46 14.57 8.23
N GLU A 46 -2.76 14.28 8.07
CA GLU A 46 -3.23 12.94 7.74
C GLU A 46 -2.68 12.47 6.39
N ALA A 47 -2.80 13.30 5.34
CA ALA A 47 -2.29 12.96 4.02
C ALA A 47 -0.77 12.76 4.01
N ALA A 48 -0.01 13.66 4.65
CA ALA A 48 1.44 13.53 4.77
C ALA A 48 1.84 12.26 5.54
N TRP A 49 1.12 11.93 6.60
CA TRP A 49 1.38 10.72 7.38
C TRP A 49 1.09 9.45 6.58
N ILE A 50 -0.04 9.39 5.86
CA ILE A 50 -0.38 8.26 5.00
C ILE A 50 0.69 8.08 3.92
N LEU A 51 1.11 9.16 3.26
CA LEU A 51 2.16 9.10 2.24
C LEU A 51 3.49 8.59 2.81
N ALA A 52 3.93 9.15 3.94
CA ALA A 52 5.17 8.75 4.60
C ALA A 52 5.13 7.28 5.05
N LEU A 53 4.05 6.87 5.70
CA LEU A 53 3.89 5.50 6.20
C LEU A 53 3.76 4.49 5.05
N SER A 54 3.04 4.84 3.99
CA SER A 54 2.88 3.99 2.80
C SER A 54 4.21 3.71 2.14
N TYR A 55 5.02 4.77 1.95
CA TYR A 55 6.37 4.62 1.40
C TYR A 55 7.29 3.83 2.32
N PHE A 56 7.25 4.11 3.63
CA PHE A 56 8.07 3.41 4.62
C PHE A 56 7.79 1.90 4.64
N ILE A 57 6.52 1.49 4.70
CA ILE A 57 6.14 0.07 4.68
C ILE A 57 6.49 -0.57 3.34
N ALA A 58 6.22 0.10 2.22
CA ALA A 58 6.57 -0.42 0.89
C ALA A 58 8.10 -0.63 0.74
N TYR A 59 8.90 0.27 1.31
CA TYR A 59 10.35 0.13 1.33
C TYR A 59 10.80 -1.07 2.18
N LEU A 60 10.22 -1.25 3.38
CA LEU A 60 10.51 -2.42 4.22
C LEU A 60 10.12 -3.74 3.55
N GLU A 61 8.97 -3.79 2.87
CA GLU A 61 8.55 -4.93 2.07
C GLU A 61 9.55 -5.22 0.95
N THR A 62 10.01 -4.17 0.25
CA THR A 62 11.00 -4.30 -0.82
C THR A 62 12.30 -4.88 -0.28
N LEU A 63 12.76 -4.43 0.89
CA LEU A 63 13.93 -4.97 1.58
C LEU A 63 13.74 -6.42 2.04
N ALA A 64 12.57 -6.77 2.57
CA ALA A 64 12.26 -8.12 3.00
C ALA A 64 12.27 -9.10 1.81
N ILE A 65 11.63 -8.70 0.71
CA ILE A 65 11.55 -9.51 -0.53
C ILE A 65 12.92 -9.62 -1.21
N ALA A 66 13.76 -8.58 -1.15
CA ALA A 66 15.12 -8.60 -1.72
C ALA A 66 16.01 -9.73 -1.18
N ASN A 67 15.72 -10.18 0.05
CA ASN A 67 16.46 -11.23 0.73
C ASN A 67 15.75 -12.60 0.64
N PHE A 68 14.62 -12.69 -0.08
CA PHE A 68 13.84 -13.92 -0.19
C PHE A 68 14.36 -14.79 -1.35
N PRO A 69 14.67 -16.09 -1.11
CA PRO A 69 15.40 -16.93 -2.07
C PRO A 69 14.63 -17.26 -3.36
N TYR A 70 13.33 -16.98 -3.41
CA TYR A 70 12.48 -17.24 -4.58
C TYR A 70 12.16 -15.97 -5.39
N TYR A 71 12.82 -14.85 -5.09
CA TYR A 71 12.55 -13.58 -5.74
C TYR A 71 13.85 -12.87 -6.12
N GLU A 72 14.00 -12.52 -7.40
CA GLU A 72 15.17 -11.82 -7.92
C GLU A 72 14.78 -10.46 -8.52
N PHE A 73 15.49 -9.41 -8.11
CA PHE A 73 15.39 -8.09 -8.70
C PHE A 73 16.43 -7.93 -9.81
N VAL A 74 16.00 -7.41 -10.97
CA VAL A 74 16.87 -7.08 -12.10
C VAL A 74 17.82 -5.93 -11.74
N ASP A 75 17.29 -4.88 -11.12
CA ASP A 75 18.05 -3.74 -10.58
C ASP A 75 17.51 -3.38 -9.19
N ARG A 76 18.33 -3.61 -8.16
CA ARG A 76 17.95 -3.40 -6.76
C ARG A 76 17.87 -1.91 -6.41
N ASP A 77 18.75 -1.09 -6.95
CA ASP A 77 18.82 0.34 -6.62
C ASP A 77 17.61 1.09 -7.17
N ILE A 78 17.20 0.72 -8.38
CA ILE A 78 15.98 1.24 -8.99
C ILE A 78 14.73 0.73 -8.24
N MET A 79 14.72 -0.55 -7.83
CA MET A 79 13.59 -1.11 -7.10
C MET A 79 13.40 -0.44 -5.73
N TYR A 80 14.49 -0.16 -4.99
CA TYR A 80 14.42 0.50 -3.69
C TYR A 80 13.92 1.95 -3.75
N LYS A 81 14.17 2.66 -4.86
CA LYS A 81 13.79 4.07 -5.01
C LYS A 81 12.45 4.25 -5.70
N VAL A 82 12.27 3.61 -6.85
CA VAL A 82 11.09 3.80 -7.70
C VAL A 82 10.10 2.65 -7.55
N GLY A 83 10.61 1.42 -7.41
CA GLY A 83 9.76 0.25 -7.16
C GLY A 83 8.97 0.35 -5.85
N SER A 84 9.61 0.78 -4.77
CA SER A 84 8.95 1.01 -3.48
C SER A 84 7.88 2.11 -3.57
N LEU A 85 8.05 3.13 -4.42
CA LEU A 85 7.02 4.13 -4.67
C LEU A 85 5.81 3.53 -5.39
N PHE A 86 6.03 2.62 -6.34
CA PHE A 86 4.95 1.90 -7.01
C PHE A 86 4.18 1.00 -6.04
N TYR A 87 4.88 0.30 -5.14
CA TYR A 87 4.24 -0.47 -4.06
C TYR A 87 3.52 0.41 -3.04
N ALA A 88 4.02 1.62 -2.77
CA ALA A 88 3.38 2.56 -1.84
C ALA A 88 1.98 2.98 -2.30
N ILE A 89 1.67 2.96 -3.61
CA ILE A 89 0.34 3.28 -4.14
C ILE A 89 -0.73 2.35 -3.58
N TYR A 90 -0.41 1.06 -3.38
CA TYR A 90 -1.33 0.10 -2.78
C TYR A 90 -1.74 0.55 -1.38
N PHE A 91 -0.76 0.94 -0.55
CA PHE A 91 -0.97 1.39 0.82
C PHE A 91 -1.63 2.77 0.91
N LEU A 92 -1.34 3.66 -0.03
CA LEU A 92 -1.92 5.00 -0.12
C LEU A 92 -3.44 4.94 -0.21
N VAL A 93 -3.98 3.96 -0.95
CA VAL A 93 -5.42 3.75 -1.08
C VAL A 93 -5.96 2.87 0.05
N SER A 94 -5.22 1.83 0.44
CA SER A 94 -5.74 0.82 1.37
C SER A 94 -5.79 1.31 2.82
N PHE A 95 -4.84 2.13 3.28
CA PHE A 95 -4.84 2.65 4.66
C PHE A 95 -6.07 3.51 4.98
N PRO A 96 -6.46 4.52 4.18
CA PRO A 96 -7.70 5.26 4.42
C PRO A 96 -8.95 4.38 4.40
N MET A 97 -8.99 3.41 3.49
CA MET A 97 -10.12 2.50 3.34
C MET A 97 -10.29 1.64 4.61
N PHE A 98 -9.20 1.06 5.11
CA PHE A 98 -9.21 0.23 6.32
C PHE A 98 -9.53 1.04 7.57
N SER A 99 -9.00 2.28 7.69
CA SER A 99 -9.33 3.19 8.78
C SER A 99 -10.80 3.56 8.79
N ARG A 100 -11.43 3.76 7.62
CA ARG A 100 -12.86 4.07 7.51
C ARG A 100 -13.75 2.93 8.02
N ILE A 101 -13.34 1.67 7.83
CA ILE A 101 -14.10 0.51 8.31
C ILE A 101 -13.96 0.38 9.82
N ASP A 102 -12.74 0.47 10.34
CA ASP A 102 -12.41 0.22 11.76
C ASP A 102 -12.89 1.34 12.72
N GLU A 103 -12.82 2.61 12.30
CA GLU A 103 -13.15 3.74 13.19
C GLU A 103 -14.66 4.01 13.32
N LYS A 104 -15.50 3.39 12.49
CA LYS A 104 -16.96 3.57 12.58
C LYS A 104 -17.58 2.54 13.49
N ALA A 105 -18.41 3.00 14.43
CA ALA A 105 -19.19 2.13 15.33
C ALA A 105 -20.30 1.33 14.61
N GLU A 106 -20.60 1.66 13.35
CA GLU A 106 -21.59 0.95 12.53
C GLU A 106 -21.08 -0.45 12.16
N LYS A 107 -21.91 -1.48 12.33
CA LYS A 107 -21.61 -2.83 11.83
C LYS A 107 -21.76 -2.84 10.31
N TRP A 108 -20.66 -3.11 9.61
CA TRP A 108 -20.65 -3.19 8.15
C TRP A 108 -21.22 -4.53 7.67
N ALA A 109 -22.16 -4.49 6.72
CA ALA A 109 -22.61 -5.69 6.00
C ALA A 109 -21.48 -6.23 5.12
N LEU A 110 -21.31 -7.55 5.07
CA LEU A 110 -20.24 -8.19 4.28
C LEU A 110 -20.29 -7.83 2.79
N SER A 111 -21.49 -7.71 2.22
CA SER A 111 -21.67 -7.29 0.82
C SER A 111 -21.13 -5.88 0.56
N ARG A 112 -21.33 -4.95 1.50
CA ARG A 112 -20.81 -3.58 1.40
C ARG A 112 -19.29 -3.56 1.50
N VAL A 113 -18.70 -4.33 2.43
CA VAL A 113 -17.25 -4.46 2.56
C VAL A 113 -16.64 -5.04 1.28
N ALA A 114 -17.28 -6.06 0.69
CA ALA A 114 -16.82 -6.65 -0.56
C ALA A 114 -16.81 -5.64 -1.71
N VAL A 115 -17.88 -4.85 -1.87
CA VAL A 115 -17.96 -3.80 -2.91
C VAL A 115 -16.93 -2.69 -2.66
N ASP A 116 -16.81 -2.18 -1.43
CA ASP A 116 -15.83 -1.14 -1.09
C ASP A 116 -14.39 -1.65 -1.32
N ALA A 117 -14.10 -2.92 -1.01
CA ALA A 117 -12.80 -3.54 -1.25
C ALA A 117 -12.49 -3.71 -2.75
N LEU A 118 -13.48 -4.14 -3.56
CA LEU A 118 -13.34 -4.20 -5.02
C LEU A 118 -13.12 -2.81 -5.63
N GLY A 119 -13.84 -1.80 -5.13
CA GLY A 119 -13.65 -0.40 -5.53
C GLY A 119 -12.25 0.12 -5.19
N ALA A 120 -11.75 -0.17 -4.00
CA ALA A 120 -10.39 0.18 -3.59
C ALA A 120 -9.33 -0.52 -4.46
N ALA A 121 -9.51 -1.81 -4.75
CA ALA A 121 -8.63 -2.55 -5.65
C ALA A 121 -8.64 -1.95 -7.06
N MET A 122 -9.80 -1.58 -7.59
CA MET A 122 -9.92 -0.94 -8.90
C MET A 122 -9.29 0.47 -8.91
N LEU A 123 -9.41 1.23 -7.83
CA LEU A 123 -8.74 2.53 -7.72
C LEU A 123 -7.21 2.37 -7.77
N VAL A 124 -6.67 1.38 -7.05
CA VAL A 124 -5.24 1.05 -7.12
C VAL A 124 -4.86 0.71 -8.56
N THR A 125 -5.57 -0.20 -9.24
CA THR A 125 -5.21 -0.60 -10.61
C THR A 125 -5.26 0.57 -11.59
N ILE A 126 -6.23 1.47 -11.47
CA ILE A 126 -6.29 2.70 -12.28
C ILE A 126 -5.06 3.58 -12.04
N ILE A 127 -4.67 3.83 -10.78
CA ILE A 127 -3.50 4.67 -10.48
C ILE A 127 -2.22 4.04 -11.04
N LEU A 128 -2.08 2.71 -10.92
CA LEU A 128 -0.94 1.98 -11.48
C LEU A 128 -0.91 2.05 -13.02
N ASP A 129 -2.07 2.00 -13.67
CA ASP A 129 -2.15 2.12 -15.14
C ASP A 129 -1.85 3.54 -15.62
N LEU A 130 -2.31 4.57 -14.88
CA LEU A 130 -1.93 5.95 -15.15
C LEU A 130 -0.41 6.13 -15.03
N TRP A 131 0.22 5.58 -13.99
CA TRP A 131 1.68 5.58 -13.87
C TRP A 131 2.33 4.94 -15.08
N ARG A 132 1.86 3.75 -15.48
CA ARG A 132 2.39 3.02 -16.64
C ARG A 132 2.30 3.84 -17.93
N ILE A 133 1.18 4.53 -18.17
CA ILE A 133 0.96 5.34 -19.37
C ILE A 133 1.83 6.60 -19.38
N PHE A 134 1.95 7.30 -18.25
CA PHE A 134 2.65 8.59 -18.20
C PHE A 134 4.16 8.48 -17.97
N LEU A 135 4.61 7.50 -17.18
CA LEU A 135 6.00 7.36 -16.75
C LEU A 135 6.71 6.15 -17.37
N GLY A 136 5.95 5.16 -17.83
CA GLY A 136 6.50 3.98 -18.49
C GLY A 136 7.16 2.97 -17.53
N PRO A 137 7.82 1.94 -18.08
CA PRO A 137 8.49 0.92 -17.29
C PRO A 137 9.75 1.47 -16.62
N ILE A 138 10.00 1.01 -15.39
CA ILE A 138 11.14 1.45 -14.58
C ILE A 138 12.46 0.81 -15.06
N VAL A 139 12.38 -0.31 -15.79
CA VAL A 139 13.53 -1.02 -16.37
C VAL A 139 13.32 -1.15 -17.88
N PRO A 140 14.36 -1.03 -18.73
CA PRO A 140 14.23 -1.22 -20.17
C PRO A 140 13.63 -2.58 -20.50
N ILE A 141 12.53 -2.59 -21.25
CA ILE A 141 11.94 -3.82 -21.78
C ILE A 141 12.75 -4.19 -23.03
N PRO A 142 13.30 -5.43 -23.12
CA PRO A 142 14.00 -5.90 -24.32
C PRO A 142 13.10 -5.75 -25.56
N GLU A 143 13.65 -5.31 -26.70
CA GLU A 143 12.88 -5.06 -27.93
C GLU A 143 12.09 -6.28 -28.42
N SER A 144 12.54 -7.50 -28.08
CA SER A 144 11.83 -8.75 -28.39
C SER A 144 10.51 -8.94 -27.63
N ARG A 145 10.21 -8.09 -26.63
CA ARG A 145 8.98 -8.13 -25.82
C ARG A 145 8.21 -6.79 -25.81
N ARG A 146 8.58 -5.86 -26.69
CA ARG A 146 7.83 -4.60 -26.87
C ARG A 146 6.60 -4.80 -27.75
#